data_AF-A0A841Z564-F1
#
_entry.id   AF-A0A841Z564-F1
#
_cell.length_a   1.000
_cell.length_b   1.000
_cell.length_c   1.000
_cell.angle_alpha   90.00
_cell.angle_beta   90.00
_cell.angle_gamma   90.00
#
_symmetry.space_group_name_H-M   'P 1'
#
loop_
_entity.id
_entity.type
_entity.pdbx_description
1 polymer ?
#
loop_
_entity_poly.entity_id
_entity_poly.type
_entity_poly.pdbx_seq_one_letter_code
_entity_poly.pdbx_strand_id
1 'polypeptide(L)'
;MSVLTFSHPKLAQIEMNFGQLMQVVGDNSELKQQLWQSLSWYLSKHKYTEAELSILQYKEPEIFEDGQCLSRNKFQTLIIESVTDIHDLLNVKKGTPIFEMMNRIIQNLDITKNIEAINYQLDEIARKMNADGALEQINSGQNIEWGILVEEINAPNLLQKNVSMLPEFQDLSYAIEYIDGYSKYLLLLEILNINLENSAQPILLMIKNVDDTLHYDEYEKIMRQIEILTERHPHFFSIIFPSQIGYVYVSERYIENILVAGREVHALVESEVLYERVCNNYPDMSVLSYVDFMNYLKTVAPYLFTNKKQSIQMSLRELVLIKIINELFHYHDFEAGMIDTYTQLEYEFLYSE
;
A
#
# COMPACT_ATOMS: atom_id res chain seq x y z
N MET A 1 -4.55 -12.47 15.53
CA MET A 1 -5.14 -11.26 14.92
C MET A 1 -5.58 -10.33 16.01
N SER A 2 -5.47 -9.04 15.75
CA SER A 2 -6.03 -8.00 16.60
C SER A 2 -7.26 -7.39 15.92
N VAL A 3 -8.17 -6.81 16.69
CA VAL A 3 -9.30 -6.04 16.15
C VAL A 3 -8.96 -4.57 16.25
N LEU A 4 -9.00 -3.87 15.10
CA LEU A 4 -8.92 -2.42 15.07
C LEU A 4 -10.32 -1.82 15.14
N THR A 5 -10.54 -0.92 16.09
CA THR A 5 -11.79 -0.18 16.27
C THR A 5 -11.57 1.30 15.96
N PHE A 6 -12.45 1.87 15.14
CA PHE A 6 -12.42 3.27 14.73
C PHE A 6 -13.55 4.06 15.36
N SER A 7 -13.24 5.26 15.83
CA SER A 7 -14.25 6.27 16.10
C SER A 7 -14.58 6.99 14.79
N HIS A 8 -15.78 6.79 14.23
CA HIS A 8 -16.20 7.41 12.98
C HIS A 8 -17.28 8.49 13.22
N PRO A 9 -17.19 9.68 12.62
CA PRO A 9 -18.14 10.77 12.92
C PRO A 9 -19.59 10.48 12.50
N LYS A 10 -19.83 9.57 11.54
CA LYS A 10 -21.18 9.16 11.09
C LYS A 10 -21.57 7.72 11.44
N LEU A 11 -20.62 6.87 11.81
CA LEU A 11 -20.81 5.44 12.07
C LEU A 11 -20.33 5.19 13.49
N ALA A 12 -21.15 4.59 14.36
CA ALA A 12 -20.87 4.55 15.79
C ALA A 12 -19.45 4.02 16.10
N GLN A 13 -19.13 2.83 15.57
CA GLN A 13 -17.80 2.24 15.55
C GLN A 13 -17.68 1.34 14.32
N ILE A 14 -16.49 1.29 13.71
CA ILE A 14 -16.16 0.30 12.68
C ILE A 14 -15.14 -0.64 13.29
N GLU A 15 -15.35 -1.94 13.17
CA GLU A 15 -14.41 -2.98 13.57
C GLU A 15 -13.81 -3.62 12.33
N MET A 16 -12.50 -3.86 12.35
CA MET A 16 -11.81 -4.62 11.31
C MET A 16 -10.82 -5.60 11.92
N ASN A 17 -10.76 -6.80 11.35
CA ASN A 17 -9.74 -7.78 11.71
C ASN A 17 -8.39 -7.33 11.13
N PHE A 18 -7.48 -6.92 12.00
CA PHE A 18 -6.16 -6.47 11.61
C PHE A 18 -5.16 -7.62 11.61
N GLY A 19 -4.70 -7.92 10.40
CA GLY A 19 -3.61 -8.85 10.13
C GLY A 19 -2.55 -8.21 9.24
N GLN A 20 -1.56 -9.01 8.81
CA GLN A 20 -0.43 -8.51 8.04
C GLN A 20 -0.79 -8.13 6.60
N LEU A 21 -1.80 -8.76 6.01
CA LEU A 21 -2.35 -8.39 4.71
C LEU A 21 -3.84 -8.15 4.87
N MET A 22 -4.23 -6.87 4.81
CA MET A 22 -5.61 -6.42 4.91
C MET A 22 -6.05 -5.82 3.57
N GLN A 23 -7.31 -6.03 3.22
CA GLN A 23 -7.93 -5.40 2.06
C GLN A 23 -9.25 -4.75 2.47
N VAL A 24 -9.48 -3.53 2.00
CA VAL A 24 -10.76 -2.83 2.16
C VAL A 24 -11.42 -2.72 0.79
N VAL A 25 -12.42 -3.57 0.57
CA VAL A 25 -13.14 -3.72 -0.69
C VAL A 25 -14.59 -3.26 -0.51
N GLY A 26 -15.42 -3.39 -1.54
CA GLY A 26 -16.83 -3.01 -1.47
C GLY A 26 -17.19 -1.84 -2.38
N ASP A 27 -18.49 -1.63 -2.54
CA ASP A 27 -19.09 -0.69 -3.47
C ASP A 27 -19.41 0.69 -2.87
N ASN A 28 -19.18 0.86 -1.56
CA ASN A 28 -19.35 2.14 -0.86
C ASN A 28 -18.07 2.96 -0.86
N SER A 29 -17.81 3.65 -1.99
CA SER A 29 -16.60 4.46 -2.17
C SER A 29 -16.46 5.61 -1.18
N GLU A 30 -17.56 6.21 -0.70
CA GLU A 30 -17.50 7.27 0.32
C GLU A 30 -16.91 6.71 1.62
N LEU A 31 -17.38 5.54 2.05
CA LEU A 31 -16.92 4.91 3.28
C LEU A 31 -15.48 4.41 3.18
N LYS A 32 -15.10 3.79 2.05
CA LYS A 32 -13.70 3.43 1.79
C LYS A 32 -12.78 4.66 1.87
N GLN A 33 -13.20 5.78 1.29
CA GLN A 33 -12.45 7.04 1.33
C GLN A 33 -12.31 7.59 2.75
N GLN A 34 -13.37 7.53 3.56
CA GLN A 34 -13.37 7.97 4.97
C GLN A 34 -12.44 7.09 5.83
N LEU A 35 -12.49 5.77 5.64
CA LEU A 35 -11.59 4.82 6.29
C LEU A 35 -10.13 5.07 5.92
N TRP A 36 -9.85 5.22 4.62
CA TRP A 36 -8.52 5.55 4.12
C TRP A 36 -7.98 6.82 4.80
N GLN A 37 -8.76 7.91 4.76
CA GLN A 37 -8.33 9.21 5.31
C GLN A 37 -8.08 9.13 6.82
N SER A 38 -8.93 8.42 7.55
CA SER A 38 -8.76 8.25 8.99
C SER A 38 -7.47 7.49 9.33
N LEU A 39 -7.23 6.37 8.64
CA LEU A 39 -6.02 5.57 8.80
C LEU A 39 -4.76 6.34 8.39
N SER A 40 -4.78 6.92 7.19
CA SER A 40 -3.62 7.61 6.62
C SER A 40 -3.23 8.81 7.47
N TRP A 41 -4.17 9.64 7.91
CA TRP A 41 -3.90 10.79 8.78
C TRP A 41 -3.37 10.39 10.15
N TYR A 42 -3.97 9.36 10.76
CA TYR A 42 -3.55 8.90 12.08
C TYR A 42 -2.11 8.37 12.04
N LEU A 43 -1.82 7.48 11.08
CA LEU A 43 -0.57 6.75 10.96
C LEU A 43 0.56 7.54 10.30
N SER A 44 0.26 8.59 9.54
CA SER A 44 1.24 9.55 8.99
C SER A 44 1.60 10.69 9.95
N LYS A 45 0.97 10.72 11.14
CA LYS A 45 1.16 11.80 12.14
C LYS A 45 0.70 13.16 11.60
N HIS A 46 -0.38 13.18 10.82
CA HIS A 46 -1.01 14.40 10.33
C HIS A 46 -1.27 15.38 11.48
N LYS A 47 -0.98 16.66 11.23
CA LYS A 47 -1.27 17.75 12.17
C LYS A 47 -2.65 18.29 11.86
N TYR A 48 -3.63 17.85 12.63
CA TYR A 48 -5.02 18.24 12.44
C TYR A 48 -5.22 19.74 12.65
N THR A 49 -6.01 20.35 11.79
CA THR A 49 -6.48 21.73 11.88
C THR A 49 -7.78 21.81 12.70
N GLU A 50 -8.12 22.98 13.23
CA GLU A 50 -9.38 23.17 13.96
C GLU A 50 -10.61 22.83 13.10
N ALA A 51 -10.56 23.13 11.80
CA ALA A 51 -11.62 22.80 10.86
C ALA A 51 -11.83 21.29 10.74
N GLU A 52 -10.75 20.51 10.66
CA GLU A 52 -10.81 19.04 10.61
C GLU A 52 -11.30 18.43 11.92
N LEU A 53 -10.93 19.01 13.06
CA LEU A 53 -11.36 18.52 14.37
C LEU A 53 -12.79 18.94 14.73
N SER A 54 -13.37 19.94 14.06
CA SER A 54 -14.72 20.44 14.35
C SER A 54 -15.78 19.33 14.27
N ILE A 55 -15.65 18.41 13.30
CA ILE A 55 -16.53 17.25 13.12
C ILE A 55 -16.28 16.13 14.15
N LEU A 56 -15.17 16.20 14.88
CA LEU A 56 -14.75 15.27 15.94
C LEU A 56 -14.86 15.89 17.34
N GLN A 57 -15.69 16.94 17.51
CA GLN A 57 -15.86 17.66 18.78
C GLN A 57 -14.52 18.18 19.35
N TYR A 58 -13.62 18.60 18.45
CA TYR A 58 -12.28 19.09 18.79
C TYR A 58 -11.37 18.06 19.45
N LYS A 59 -11.66 16.76 19.27
CA LYS A 59 -10.79 15.66 19.71
C LYS A 59 -10.08 15.04 18.53
N GLU A 60 -8.79 14.72 18.71
CA GLU A 60 -8.08 13.94 17.72
C GLU A 60 -8.71 12.54 17.60
N PRO A 61 -8.82 12.00 16.39
CA PRO A 61 -9.33 10.65 16.20
C PRO A 61 -8.35 9.65 16.84
N GLU A 62 -8.90 8.62 17.49
CA GLU A 62 -8.14 7.52 18.06
C GLU A 62 -8.49 6.22 17.35
N ILE A 63 -7.46 5.41 17.11
CA ILE A 63 -7.60 4.03 16.63
C ILE A 63 -7.25 3.12 17.79
N PHE A 64 -8.09 2.14 18.09
CA PHE A 64 -7.86 1.17 19.14
C PHE A 64 -7.50 -0.18 18.54
N GLU A 65 -6.52 -0.86 19.10
CA GLU A 65 -6.17 -2.25 18.83
C GLU A 65 -6.47 -3.07 20.08
N ASP A 66 -7.40 -4.02 19.98
CA ASP A 66 -7.85 -4.84 21.11
C ASP A 66 -8.24 -4.01 22.36
N GLY A 67 -8.88 -2.86 22.11
CA GLY A 67 -9.31 -1.91 23.15
C GLY A 67 -8.21 -0.99 23.69
N GLN A 68 -6.97 -1.09 23.22
CA GLN A 68 -5.87 -0.19 23.59
C GLN A 68 -5.61 0.84 22.49
N CYS A 69 -5.38 2.11 22.86
CA CYS A 69 -5.08 3.15 21.87
C CYS A 69 -3.77 2.81 21.12
N LEU A 70 -3.87 2.64 19.80
CA LEU A 70 -2.78 2.26 18.92
C LEU A 70 -1.76 3.40 18.83
N SER A 71 -0.50 3.16 19.17
CA SER A 71 0.50 4.24 19.04
C SER A 71 0.64 4.69 17.58
N ARG A 72 0.52 6.01 17.33
CA ARG A 72 0.85 6.65 16.03
C ARG A 72 2.30 6.42 15.59
N ASN A 73 3.16 5.91 16.48
CA ASN A 73 4.56 5.57 16.21
C ASN A 73 4.81 4.06 16.05
N LYS A 74 3.77 3.22 16.09
CA LYS A 74 3.93 1.75 16.03
C LYS A 74 4.63 1.31 14.74
N PHE A 75 4.30 1.96 13.62
CA PHE A 75 4.80 1.60 12.29
C PHE A 75 5.62 2.73 11.67
N GLN A 76 6.60 2.33 10.84
CA GLN A 76 7.05 3.15 9.72
C GLN A 76 6.05 2.99 8.58
N THR A 77 5.18 3.99 8.43
CA THR A 77 4.11 3.95 7.45
C THR A 77 4.60 4.46 6.09
N LEU A 78 4.40 3.66 5.05
CA LEU A 78 4.62 4.03 3.65
C LEU A 78 3.26 4.10 2.97
N ILE A 79 2.93 5.24 2.38
CA ILE A 79 1.61 5.51 1.81
C ILE A 79 1.77 5.72 0.31
N ILE A 80 0.98 4.99 -0.47
CA ILE A 80 0.92 5.08 -1.93
C ILE A 80 -0.53 5.35 -2.32
N GLU A 81 -0.80 6.56 -2.82
CA GLU A 81 -2.10 6.93 -3.39
C GLU A 81 -2.08 6.93 -4.92
N SER A 82 -0.88 6.98 -5.49
CA SER A 82 -0.62 7.15 -6.91
C SER A 82 0.74 6.56 -7.29
N VAL A 83 0.95 6.32 -8.58
CA VAL A 83 2.26 5.87 -9.08
C VAL A 83 3.37 6.90 -8.82
N THR A 84 3.04 8.20 -8.71
CA THR A 84 4.01 9.24 -8.35
C THR A 84 4.55 9.08 -6.93
N ASP A 85 3.75 8.54 -6.00
CA ASP A 85 4.25 8.27 -4.64
C ASP A 85 5.31 7.16 -4.66
N ILE A 86 5.16 6.18 -5.56
CA ILE A 86 6.17 5.14 -5.78
C ILE A 86 7.47 5.75 -6.30
N HIS A 87 7.38 6.73 -7.21
CA HIS A 87 8.56 7.47 -7.68
C HIS A 87 9.31 8.14 -6.53
N ASP A 88 8.59 8.78 -5.62
CA ASP A 88 9.19 9.42 -4.45
C ASP A 88 9.81 8.42 -3.48
N LEU A 89 9.17 7.26 -3.27
CA LEU A 89 9.72 6.16 -2.46
C LEU A 89 10.96 5.53 -3.11
N LEU A 90 11.06 5.59 -4.44
CA LEU A 90 12.21 5.08 -5.19
C LEU A 90 13.33 6.13 -5.38
N ASN A 91 13.13 7.35 -4.91
CA ASN A 91 14.19 8.37 -4.91
C ASN A 91 15.11 8.22 -3.68
N VAL A 92 16.38 8.61 -3.85
CA VAL A 92 17.40 8.60 -2.77
C VAL A 92 17.19 9.80 -1.83
N LYS A 93 16.03 9.85 -1.16
CA LYS A 93 15.65 10.89 -0.20
C LYS A 93 15.60 10.31 1.22
N LYS A 94 15.97 11.10 2.22
CA LYS A 94 15.94 10.63 3.62
C LYS A 94 14.54 10.13 4.00
N GLY A 95 14.47 8.94 4.59
CA GLY A 95 13.22 8.32 5.01
C GLY A 95 12.54 7.45 3.94
N THR A 96 13.12 7.33 2.74
CA THR A 96 12.64 6.38 1.73
C THR A 96 13.31 5.01 1.90
N PRO A 97 12.66 3.92 1.45
CA PRO A 97 13.26 2.59 1.45
C PRO A 97 14.58 2.52 0.67
N ILE A 98 14.67 3.21 -0.48
CA ILE A 98 15.92 3.25 -1.26
C ILE A 98 17.05 3.92 -0.48
N PHE A 99 16.78 5.02 0.22
CA PHE A 99 17.83 5.68 0.99
C PHE A 99 18.37 4.78 2.09
N GLU A 100 17.51 4.01 2.78
CA GLU A 100 17.96 3.06 3.80
C GLU A 100 18.88 1.98 3.22
N MET A 101 18.51 1.41 2.07
CA MET A 101 19.33 0.44 1.36
C MET A 101 20.69 1.04 0.95
N MET A 102 20.67 2.20 0.30
CA MET A 102 21.88 2.88 -0.17
C MET A 102 22.78 3.33 0.98
N ASN A 103 22.19 3.76 2.10
CA ASN A 103 22.92 4.15 3.29
C ASN A 103 23.62 2.96 3.96
N ARG A 104 23.15 1.73 3.78
CA ARG A 104 23.91 0.52 4.16
C ARG A 104 25.02 0.21 3.17
N ILE A 105 24.76 0.35 1.87
CA ILE A 105 25.78 0.10 0.82
C ILE A 105 26.97 1.04 1.00
N ILE A 106 26.73 2.34 1.19
CA ILE A 106 27.79 3.36 1.30
C ILE A 106 28.68 3.17 2.55
N GLN A 107 28.16 2.50 3.59
CA GLN A 107 28.93 2.15 4.80
C GLN A 107 29.95 1.04 4.57
N ASN A 108 30.01 0.46 3.37
CA ASN A 108 31.08 -0.43 2.98
C ASN A 108 32.44 0.26 3.16
N LEU A 109 33.41 -0.47 3.72
CA LEU A 109 34.72 0.03 4.08
C LEU A 109 35.50 0.58 2.88
N ASP A 110 35.39 -0.04 1.70
CA ASP A 110 36.08 0.42 0.49
C ASP A 110 35.47 1.72 -0.05
N ILE A 111 34.14 1.86 0.04
CA ILE A 111 33.45 3.09 -0.33
C ILE A 111 33.80 4.21 0.65
N THR A 112 33.82 3.92 1.95
CA THR A 112 34.17 4.89 3.00
C THR A 112 35.59 5.43 2.81
N LYS A 113 36.57 4.58 2.48
CA LYS A 113 37.94 5.00 2.14
C LYS A 113 37.98 5.95 0.93
N ASN A 114 37.14 5.70 -0.08
CA ASN A 114 37.06 6.59 -1.24
C ASN A 114 36.48 7.96 -0.86
N ILE A 115 35.52 8.01 0.05
CA ILE A 115 34.97 9.28 0.58
C ILE A 115 36.05 10.05 1.36
N GLU A 116 36.85 9.38 2.19
CA GLU A 116 37.99 9.98 2.88
C GLU A 116 39.02 10.54 1.90
N ALA A 117 39.33 9.80 0.82
CA ALA A 117 40.24 10.27 -0.23
C ALA A 117 39.70 11.52 -0.95
N ILE A 118 38.38 11.62 -1.18
CA ILE A 118 37.74 12.81 -1.73
C ILE A 118 37.88 13.99 -0.76
N ASN A 119 37.61 13.79 0.53
CA ASN A 119 37.76 14.84 1.54
C ASN A 119 39.20 15.36 1.63
N TYR A 120 40.20 14.47 1.52
CA TYR A 120 41.60 14.90 1.43
C TYR A 120 41.86 15.81 0.22
N GLN A 121 41.26 15.52 -0.95
CA GLN A 121 41.38 16.40 -2.13
C GLN A 121 40.65 17.73 -1.94
N LEU A 122 39.51 17.74 -1.24
CA LEU A 122 38.80 18.98 -0.90
C LEU A 122 39.65 19.89 -0.01
N ASP A 123 40.36 19.32 0.97
CA ASP A 123 41.31 20.07 1.81
C ASP A 123 42.49 20.65 1.01
N GLU A 124 43.01 19.90 0.04
CA GLU A 124 44.05 20.40 -0.87
C GLU A 124 43.54 21.57 -1.73
N ILE A 125 42.30 21.50 -2.21
CA ILE A 125 41.65 22.60 -2.93
C ILE A 125 41.51 23.82 -2.00
N ALA A 126 41.00 23.63 -0.78
CA ALA A 126 40.87 24.71 0.20
C ALA A 126 42.22 25.39 0.49
N ARG A 127 43.29 24.60 0.67
CA ARG A 127 44.65 25.13 0.88
C ARG A 127 45.14 25.96 -0.31
N LYS A 128 44.91 25.50 -1.53
CA LYS A 128 45.29 26.25 -2.74
C LYS A 128 44.51 27.54 -2.88
N MET A 129 43.21 27.54 -2.56
CA MET A 129 42.38 28.75 -2.60
C MET A 129 42.78 29.76 -1.53
N ASN A 130 43.13 29.29 -0.32
CA ASN A 130 43.61 30.17 0.75
C ASN A 130 44.99 30.79 0.45
N ALA A 131 45.82 30.10 -0.34
CA ALA A 131 47.11 30.60 -0.79
C ALA A 131 47.02 31.46 -2.07
N ASP A 132 45.82 31.73 -2.58
CA ASP A 132 45.66 32.58 -3.77
C ASP A 132 45.95 34.05 -3.45
N GLY A 133 46.76 34.68 -4.29
CA GLY A 133 47.20 36.06 -4.08
C GLY A 133 46.07 37.09 -4.06
N ALA A 134 44.90 36.79 -4.64
CA ALA A 134 43.74 37.67 -4.53
C ALA A 134 43.17 37.69 -3.10
N LEU A 135 43.18 36.55 -2.40
CA LEU A 135 42.73 36.48 -1.01
C LEU A 135 43.72 37.20 -0.07
N GLU A 136 45.03 37.03 -0.31
CA GLU A 136 46.07 37.76 0.42
C GLU A 136 45.92 39.29 0.25
N GLN A 137 45.62 39.76 -0.96
CA GLN A 137 45.39 41.18 -1.22
C GLN A 137 44.18 41.73 -0.46
N ILE A 138 43.09 40.96 -0.38
CA ILE A 138 41.88 41.36 0.36
C ILE A 138 42.18 41.45 1.87
N ASN A 139 42.98 40.53 2.40
CA ASN A 139 43.34 40.48 3.82
C ASN A 139 44.39 41.54 4.20
N SER A 140 45.19 42.03 3.26
CA SER A 140 46.25 43.00 3.53
C SER A 140 45.71 44.33 4.09
N GLY A 141 46.06 44.63 5.33
CA GLY A 141 45.70 45.89 6.01
C GLY A 141 44.29 45.91 6.61
N GLN A 142 43.60 44.77 6.65
CA GLN A 142 42.33 44.60 7.34
C GLN A 142 42.55 44.18 8.81
N ASN A 143 41.61 44.52 9.68
CA ASN A 143 41.57 43.99 11.06
C ASN A 143 40.90 42.61 11.17
N ILE A 144 40.28 42.13 10.08
CA ILE A 144 39.57 40.85 9.99
C ILE A 144 40.08 40.14 8.73
N GLU A 145 40.55 38.90 8.89
CA GLU A 145 41.01 38.05 7.79
C GLU A 145 39.87 37.14 7.32
N TRP A 146 39.71 37.05 6.00
CA TRP A 146 38.82 36.12 5.35
C TRP A 146 39.56 34.82 5.03
N GLY A 147 38.95 33.69 5.39
CA GLY A 147 39.45 32.36 5.08
C GLY A 147 38.42 31.54 4.32
N ILE A 148 38.89 30.66 3.47
CA ILE A 148 38.05 29.72 2.72
C ILE A 148 38.04 28.40 3.47
N LEU A 149 36.85 27.94 3.83
CA LEU A 149 36.60 26.62 4.42
C LEU A 149 35.80 25.79 3.43
N VAL A 150 36.21 24.55 3.21
CA VAL A 150 35.42 23.57 2.46
C VAL A 150 34.84 22.58 3.45
N GLU A 151 33.53 22.35 3.36
CA GLU A 151 32.85 21.37 4.21
C GLU A 151 33.13 19.95 3.71
N GLU A 152 33.44 19.04 4.64
CA GLU A 152 33.62 17.63 4.33
C GLU A 152 32.32 16.99 3.81
N ILE A 153 32.48 16.10 2.83
CA ILE A 153 31.40 15.26 2.34
C ILE A 153 31.24 14.09 3.32
N ASN A 154 30.05 13.97 3.91
CA ASN A 154 29.63 12.78 4.63
C ASN A 154 28.69 11.91 3.76
N ALA A 155 28.62 10.62 4.09
CA ALA A 155 27.87 9.63 3.31
C ALA A 155 26.37 9.97 3.13
N PRO A 156 25.60 10.35 4.17
CA PRO A 156 24.20 10.75 3.99
C PRO A 156 24.01 11.93 3.04
N ASN A 157 24.87 12.95 3.12
CA ASN A 157 24.81 14.12 2.25
C ASN A 157 25.17 13.77 0.80
N LEU A 158 26.19 12.92 0.61
CA LEU A 158 26.57 12.43 -0.72
C LEU A 158 25.39 11.70 -1.38
N LEU A 159 24.74 10.79 -0.65
CA LEU A 159 23.58 10.07 -1.16
C LEU A 159 22.44 10.99 -1.58
N GLN A 160 22.07 11.96 -0.73
CA GLN A 160 20.91 12.83 -1.01
C GLN A 160 21.14 13.81 -2.15
N LYS A 161 22.37 14.29 -2.33
CA LYS A 161 22.66 15.40 -3.26
C LYS A 161 23.30 14.93 -4.56
N ASN A 162 23.92 13.76 -4.58
CA ASN A 162 24.80 13.35 -5.67
C ASN A 162 24.55 11.92 -6.18
N VAL A 163 23.60 11.18 -5.59
CA VAL A 163 23.30 9.81 -6.01
C VAL A 163 21.83 9.69 -6.39
N SER A 164 21.59 9.10 -7.55
CA SER A 164 20.27 8.75 -8.05
C SER A 164 20.28 7.29 -8.48
N MET A 165 19.18 6.58 -8.25
CA MET A 165 18.98 5.26 -8.82
C MET A 165 18.22 5.40 -10.14
N LEU A 166 18.80 4.88 -11.23
CA LEU A 166 18.20 4.92 -12.55
C LEU A 166 17.98 3.49 -13.05
N PRO A 167 16.81 3.17 -13.62
CA PRO A 167 16.62 1.92 -14.36
C PRO A 167 17.50 1.91 -15.61
N GLU A 168 18.08 0.74 -15.91
CA GLU A 168 18.84 0.52 -17.14
C GLU A 168 18.26 -0.63 -17.95
N PHE A 169 18.14 -0.43 -19.26
CA PHE A 169 17.72 -1.44 -20.21
C PHE A 169 18.55 -1.31 -21.49
N GLN A 170 19.17 -2.39 -21.94
CA GLN A 170 20.05 -2.39 -23.13
C GLN A 170 21.13 -1.29 -23.09
N ASP A 171 21.80 -1.13 -21.95
CA ASP A 171 22.86 -0.13 -21.69
C ASP A 171 22.41 1.34 -21.83
N LEU A 172 21.09 1.59 -21.81
CA LEU A 172 20.51 2.93 -21.75
C LEU A 172 19.84 3.16 -20.39
N SER A 173 20.16 4.29 -19.75
CA SER A 173 19.48 4.72 -18.53
C SER A 173 18.18 5.45 -18.88
N TYR A 174 17.10 5.07 -18.21
CA TYR A 174 15.78 5.66 -18.41
C TYR A 174 15.37 6.48 -17.19
N ALA A 175 14.49 7.46 -17.40
CA ALA A 175 13.81 8.11 -16.29
C ALA A 175 12.78 7.14 -15.68
N ILE A 176 12.61 7.19 -14.35
CA ILE A 176 11.74 6.25 -13.63
C ILE A 176 10.26 6.42 -14.03
N GLU A 177 9.90 7.58 -14.57
CA GLU A 177 8.61 7.91 -15.15
C GLU A 177 8.24 6.97 -16.30
N TYR A 178 9.22 6.50 -17.07
CA TYR A 178 9.01 5.62 -18.22
C TYR A 178 8.85 4.14 -17.87
N ILE A 179 9.09 3.74 -16.61
CA ILE A 179 8.81 2.38 -16.16
C ILE A 179 7.29 2.21 -15.99
N ASP A 180 6.73 1.05 -16.33
CA ASP A 180 5.32 0.74 -16.10
C ASP A 180 4.99 0.60 -14.59
N GLY A 181 3.69 0.61 -14.25
CA GLY A 181 3.24 0.51 -12.87
C GLY A 181 3.64 -0.81 -12.20
N TYR A 182 3.49 -1.93 -12.91
CA TYR A 182 3.78 -3.26 -12.39
C TYR A 182 5.25 -3.41 -11.98
N SER A 183 6.16 -3.02 -12.86
CA SER A 183 7.61 -3.04 -12.61
C SER A 183 8.01 -2.14 -11.44
N LYS A 184 7.35 -0.97 -11.27
CA LYS A 184 7.60 -0.07 -10.12
C LYS A 184 7.20 -0.70 -8.80
N TYR A 185 6.02 -1.33 -8.73
CA TYR A 185 5.58 -2.03 -7.52
C TYR A 185 6.52 -3.18 -7.17
N LEU A 186 6.92 -4.00 -8.15
CA LEU A 186 7.87 -5.09 -7.90
C LEU A 186 9.20 -4.57 -7.33
N LEU A 187 9.78 -3.55 -7.96
CA LEU A 187 11.04 -2.96 -7.51
C LEU A 187 10.93 -2.45 -6.06
N LEU A 188 9.83 -1.75 -5.73
CA LEU A 188 9.59 -1.29 -4.37
C LEU A 188 9.53 -2.47 -3.39
N LEU A 189 8.79 -3.53 -3.71
CA LEU A 189 8.66 -4.70 -2.84
C LEU A 189 9.99 -5.44 -2.65
N GLU A 190 10.85 -5.50 -3.68
CA GLU A 190 12.20 -6.05 -3.57
C GLU A 190 13.10 -5.23 -2.63
N ILE A 191 13.06 -3.89 -2.75
CA ILE A 191 13.81 -3.00 -1.87
C ILE A 191 13.31 -3.13 -0.42
N LEU A 192 11.99 -3.24 -0.23
CA LEU A 192 11.40 -3.49 1.08
C LEU A 192 11.87 -4.83 1.64
N ASN A 193 11.91 -5.90 0.84
CA ASN A 193 12.44 -7.19 1.28
C ASN A 193 13.89 -7.05 1.80
N ILE A 194 14.76 -6.39 1.04
CA ILE A 194 16.16 -6.14 1.42
C ILE A 194 16.24 -5.36 2.72
N ASN A 195 15.37 -4.35 2.92
CA ASN A 195 15.33 -3.58 4.16
C ASN A 195 14.83 -4.40 5.36
N LEU A 196 13.77 -5.18 5.17
CA LEU A 196 13.15 -6.02 6.20
C LEU A 196 14.08 -7.14 6.68
N GLU A 197 14.93 -7.69 5.82
CA GLU A 197 15.98 -8.65 6.20
C GLU A 197 16.99 -8.07 7.20
N ASN A 198 17.11 -6.74 7.25
CA ASN A 198 18.13 -6.04 8.03
C ASN A 198 17.55 -5.16 9.15
N SER A 199 16.23 -5.20 9.38
CA SER A 199 15.55 -4.37 10.38
C SER A 199 14.35 -5.11 10.98
N ALA A 200 14.18 -5.02 12.30
CA ALA A 200 12.99 -5.51 12.99
C ALA A 200 11.94 -4.40 13.22
N GLN A 201 12.15 -3.21 12.65
CA GLN A 201 11.20 -2.10 12.78
C GLN A 201 9.91 -2.45 12.03
N PRO A 202 8.72 -2.35 12.67
CA PRO A 202 7.46 -2.62 11.99
C PRO A 202 7.22 -1.63 10.86
N ILE A 203 6.96 -2.16 9.66
CA ILE A 203 6.62 -1.38 8.46
C ILE A 203 5.17 -1.64 8.10
N LEU A 204 4.44 -0.57 7.78
CA LEU A 204 3.08 -0.64 7.27
C LEU A 204 3.03 -0.03 5.87
N LEU A 205 2.75 -0.84 4.87
CA LEU A 205 2.55 -0.42 3.49
C LEU A 205 1.07 -0.22 3.20
N MET A 206 0.64 1.03 3.06
CA MET A 206 -0.72 1.39 2.68
C MET A 206 -0.76 1.73 1.19
N ILE A 207 -1.57 1.00 0.42
CA ILE A 207 -1.72 1.24 -1.02
C ILE A 207 -3.19 1.50 -1.33
N LYS A 208 -3.45 2.59 -2.03
CA LYS A 208 -4.75 2.95 -2.56
C LYS A 208 -4.70 2.97 -4.08
N ASN A 209 -5.78 2.52 -4.70
CA ASN A 209 -5.99 2.56 -6.14
C ASN A 209 -4.87 1.85 -6.94
N VAL A 210 -4.35 0.75 -6.42
CA VAL A 210 -3.30 -0.05 -7.08
C VAL A 210 -3.71 -0.52 -8.48
N ASP A 211 -5.00 -0.79 -8.64
CA ASP A 211 -5.72 -1.22 -9.82
C ASP A 211 -6.01 -0.12 -10.85
N ASP A 212 -5.69 1.15 -10.56
CA ASP A 212 -5.76 2.22 -11.57
C ASP A 212 -4.67 2.07 -12.65
N THR A 213 -3.58 1.36 -12.33
CA THR A 213 -2.39 1.25 -13.20
C THR A 213 -1.98 -0.17 -13.53
N LEU A 214 -2.70 -1.16 -13.00
CA LEU A 214 -2.41 -2.58 -13.16
C LEU A 214 -3.62 -3.29 -13.78
N HIS A 215 -3.34 -4.24 -14.67
CA HIS A 215 -4.34 -5.24 -15.03
C HIS A 215 -4.56 -6.24 -13.89
N TYR A 216 -5.70 -6.95 -13.88
CA TYR A 216 -6.02 -7.91 -12.82
C TYR A 216 -4.93 -8.97 -12.59
N ASP A 217 -4.38 -9.54 -13.66
CA ASP A 217 -3.29 -10.53 -13.57
C ASP A 217 -2.01 -9.96 -12.95
N GLU A 218 -1.73 -8.67 -13.15
CA GLU A 218 -0.60 -7.97 -12.56
C GLU A 218 -0.86 -7.66 -11.09
N TYR A 219 -2.07 -7.18 -10.78
CA TYR A 219 -2.54 -6.97 -9.41
C TYR A 219 -2.43 -8.25 -8.58
N GLU A 220 -2.91 -9.39 -9.08
CA GLU A 220 -2.83 -10.67 -8.35
C GLU A 220 -1.37 -11.06 -8.08
N LYS A 221 -0.45 -10.82 -9.03
CA LYS A 221 0.98 -11.06 -8.83
C LYS A 221 1.58 -10.14 -7.76
N ILE A 222 1.23 -8.85 -7.76
CA ILE A 222 1.68 -7.90 -6.73
C ILE A 222 1.16 -8.32 -5.36
N MET A 223 -0.13 -8.66 -5.24
CA MET A 223 -0.73 -9.12 -3.99
C MET A 223 -0.08 -10.39 -3.47
N ARG A 224 0.26 -11.33 -4.36
CA ARG A 224 1.02 -12.54 -4.01
C ARG A 224 2.42 -12.22 -3.51
N GLN A 225 3.12 -11.23 -4.09
CA GLN A 225 4.43 -10.81 -3.57
C GLN A 225 4.30 -10.18 -2.19
N ILE A 226 3.27 -9.36 -1.95
CA ILE A 226 2.98 -8.80 -0.63
C ILE A 226 2.72 -9.92 0.38
N GLU A 227 1.89 -10.90 0.03
CA GLU A 227 1.66 -12.10 0.87
C GLU A 227 2.99 -12.79 1.20
N ILE A 228 3.83 -13.10 0.21
CA ILE A 228 5.15 -13.72 0.45
C ILE A 228 6.00 -12.90 1.43
N LEU A 229 5.99 -11.56 1.32
CA LEU A 229 6.70 -10.69 2.26
C LEU A 229 6.12 -10.78 3.68
N THR A 230 4.80 -10.81 3.82
CA THR A 230 4.16 -10.95 5.14
C THR A 230 4.46 -12.31 5.77
N GLU A 231 4.59 -13.37 4.96
CA GLU A 231 5.00 -14.69 5.47
C GLU A 231 6.44 -14.72 5.96
N ARG A 232 7.34 -14.05 5.23
CA ARG A 232 8.78 -13.99 5.55
C ARG A 232 9.09 -13.07 6.72
N HIS A 233 8.35 -11.98 6.85
CA HIS A 233 8.65 -10.88 7.76
C HIS A 233 7.46 -10.59 8.69
N PRO A 234 7.47 -11.08 9.95
CA PRO A 234 6.39 -10.88 10.92
C PRO A 234 6.09 -9.40 11.24
N HIS A 235 7.06 -8.51 11.00
CA HIS A 235 6.99 -7.08 11.23
C HIS A 235 6.54 -6.28 10.00
N PHE A 236 6.23 -6.94 8.88
CA PHE A 236 5.65 -6.32 7.70
C PHE A 236 4.13 -6.44 7.69
N PHE A 237 3.46 -5.31 7.50
CA PHE A 237 2.02 -5.17 7.42
C PHE A 237 1.64 -4.40 6.16
N SER A 238 0.46 -4.64 5.63
CA SER A 238 -0.07 -3.97 4.46
C SER A 238 -1.59 -3.80 4.55
N ILE A 239 -2.07 -2.66 4.05
CA ILE A 239 -3.50 -2.37 3.92
C ILE A 239 -3.74 -1.85 2.50
N ILE A 240 -4.55 -2.58 1.75
CA ILE A 240 -4.81 -2.32 0.33
C ILE A 240 -6.25 -1.86 0.14
N PHE A 241 -6.43 -0.75 -0.58
CA PHE A 241 -7.72 -0.18 -0.96
C PHE A 241 -7.86 -0.17 -2.49
N PRO A 242 -8.39 -1.25 -3.10
CA PRO A 242 -8.70 -1.26 -4.52
C PRO A 242 -9.76 -0.20 -4.88
N SER A 243 -9.57 0.49 -6.01
CA SER A 243 -10.46 1.53 -6.50
C SER A 243 -11.69 0.94 -7.19
N GLN A 244 -11.49 -0.09 -8.01
CA GLN A 244 -12.48 -0.73 -8.85
C GLN A 244 -13.13 -1.94 -8.16
N ILE A 245 -14.39 -2.14 -8.50
CA ILE A 245 -15.12 -3.34 -8.11
C ILE A 245 -14.60 -4.50 -8.98
N GLY A 246 -14.21 -5.61 -8.35
CA GLY A 246 -13.66 -6.81 -9.00
C GLY A 246 -12.17 -7.05 -8.76
N TYR A 247 -11.45 -6.08 -8.21
CA TYR A 247 -10.05 -6.27 -7.78
C TYR A 247 -10.02 -6.69 -6.31
N VAL A 248 -10.07 -8.01 -6.07
CA VAL A 248 -9.89 -8.61 -4.75
C VAL A 248 -8.92 -9.76 -4.86
N TYR A 249 -7.97 -9.79 -3.93
CA TYR A 249 -7.11 -10.94 -3.72
C TYR A 249 -7.71 -11.82 -2.63
N VAL A 250 -8.08 -13.05 -2.97
CA VAL A 250 -8.59 -14.02 -1.98
C VAL A 250 -7.53 -15.09 -1.77
N SER A 251 -6.92 -15.09 -0.59
CA SER A 251 -6.09 -16.19 -0.12
C SER A 251 -6.70 -16.82 1.14
N GLU A 252 -6.50 -18.12 1.31
CA GLU A 252 -7.01 -18.88 2.45
C GLU A 252 -6.57 -18.28 3.79
N ARG A 253 -5.33 -17.79 3.85
CA ARG A 253 -4.70 -17.24 5.05
C ARG A 253 -5.20 -15.85 5.44
N TYR A 254 -5.67 -15.05 4.48
CA TYR A 254 -5.97 -13.63 4.71
C TYR A 254 -7.41 -13.25 4.38
N ILE A 255 -8.28 -14.21 4.06
CA ILE A 255 -9.69 -13.97 3.77
C ILE A 255 -10.38 -13.18 4.89
N GLU A 256 -10.10 -13.50 6.16
CA GLU A 256 -10.69 -12.85 7.33
C GLU A 256 -10.25 -11.39 7.54
N ASN A 257 -9.19 -10.97 6.84
CA ASN A 257 -8.72 -9.59 6.82
C ASN A 257 -9.28 -8.79 5.62
N ILE A 258 -10.21 -9.39 4.86
CA ILE A 258 -10.97 -8.68 3.83
C ILE A 258 -12.16 -8.00 4.50
N LEU A 259 -12.10 -6.68 4.58
CA LEU A 259 -13.19 -5.82 5.05
C LEU A 259 -14.04 -5.40 3.85
N VAL A 260 -15.32 -5.76 3.85
CA VAL A 260 -16.26 -5.35 2.80
C VAL A 260 -17.05 -4.14 3.28
N ALA A 261 -16.84 -2.99 2.63
CA ALA A 261 -17.56 -1.75 2.87
C ALA A 261 -18.71 -1.60 1.86
N GLY A 262 -19.90 -2.08 2.24
CA GLY A 262 -21.16 -1.85 1.53
C GLY A 262 -22.03 -0.83 2.27
N ARG A 263 -23.32 -1.12 2.39
CA ARG A 263 -24.24 -0.40 3.30
C ARG A 263 -23.86 -0.64 4.76
N GLU A 264 -23.42 -1.85 5.05
CA GLU A 264 -22.80 -2.25 6.31
C GLU A 264 -21.33 -2.58 6.08
N VAL A 265 -20.55 -2.63 7.16
CA VAL A 265 -19.13 -2.96 7.12
C VAL A 265 -18.91 -4.22 7.92
N HIS A 266 -18.44 -5.28 7.25
CA HIS A 266 -18.13 -6.55 7.89
C HIS A 266 -16.82 -7.09 7.35
N ALA A 267 -16.03 -7.69 8.24
CA ALA A 267 -14.92 -8.54 7.83
C ALA A 267 -15.47 -9.91 7.41
N LEU A 268 -14.85 -10.55 6.41
CA LEU A 268 -15.17 -11.93 6.10
C LEU A 268 -14.72 -12.87 7.24
N VAL A 269 -15.22 -14.10 7.21
CA VAL A 269 -14.83 -15.16 8.16
C VAL A 269 -13.85 -16.12 7.50
N GLU A 270 -13.25 -17.00 8.31
CA GLU A 270 -12.37 -18.09 7.87
C GLU A 270 -12.95 -18.87 6.68
N SER A 271 -12.11 -19.19 5.70
CA SER A 271 -12.54 -19.73 4.40
C SER A 271 -13.25 -21.07 4.51
N GLU A 272 -12.74 -21.99 5.33
CA GLU A 272 -13.35 -23.32 5.54
C GLU A 272 -14.74 -23.19 6.16
N VAL A 273 -14.88 -22.34 7.16
CA VAL A 273 -16.14 -22.08 7.87
C VAL A 273 -17.15 -21.42 6.92
N LEU A 274 -16.71 -20.43 6.13
CA LEU A 274 -17.58 -19.78 5.16
C LEU A 274 -18.05 -20.76 4.09
N TYR A 275 -17.12 -21.56 3.55
CA TYR A 275 -17.39 -22.58 2.54
C TYR A 275 -18.41 -23.61 3.04
N GLU A 276 -18.20 -24.19 4.23
CA GLU A 276 -19.11 -25.18 4.82
C GLU A 276 -20.53 -24.60 4.98
N ARG A 277 -20.64 -23.36 5.48
CA ARG A 277 -21.93 -22.69 5.65
C ARG A 277 -22.60 -22.39 4.32
N VAL A 278 -21.85 -22.00 3.30
CA VAL A 278 -22.39 -21.77 1.95
C VAL A 278 -22.91 -23.07 1.37
N CYS A 279 -22.15 -24.17 1.46
CA CYS A 279 -22.57 -25.49 0.97
C CYS A 279 -23.84 -25.99 1.67
N ASN A 280 -23.95 -25.79 2.98
CA ASN A 280 -25.13 -26.21 3.76
C ASN A 280 -26.41 -25.42 3.43
N ASN A 281 -26.29 -24.23 2.85
CA ASN A 281 -27.41 -23.37 2.48
C ASN A 281 -27.58 -23.24 0.96
N TYR A 282 -26.83 -24.02 0.17
CA TYR A 282 -26.89 -23.94 -1.28
C TYR A 282 -28.21 -24.55 -1.81
N PRO A 283 -28.86 -23.97 -2.85
CA PRO A 283 -30.23 -24.35 -3.20
C PRO A 283 -30.36 -25.71 -3.91
N ASP A 284 -29.27 -26.24 -4.46
CA ASP A 284 -29.24 -27.50 -5.17
C ASP A 284 -28.10 -28.42 -4.70
N MET A 285 -28.06 -29.64 -5.24
CA MET A 285 -27.04 -30.64 -4.91
C MET A 285 -25.72 -30.43 -5.68
N SER A 286 -25.60 -29.36 -6.48
CA SER A 286 -24.38 -29.04 -7.22
C SER A 286 -23.41 -28.26 -6.33
N VAL A 287 -22.88 -28.96 -5.33
CA VAL A 287 -21.95 -28.37 -4.36
C VAL A 287 -20.70 -27.89 -5.11
N LEU A 288 -20.41 -26.60 -4.99
CA LEU A 288 -19.20 -25.97 -5.53
C LEU A 288 -17.96 -26.63 -4.91
N SER A 289 -16.92 -26.87 -5.71
CA SER A 289 -15.63 -27.24 -5.12
C SER A 289 -15.07 -26.07 -4.32
N TYR A 290 -14.24 -26.34 -3.30
CA TYR A 290 -13.61 -25.28 -2.51
C TYR A 290 -12.79 -24.31 -3.39
N VAL A 291 -12.09 -24.82 -4.41
CA VAL A 291 -11.31 -24.00 -5.35
C VAL A 291 -12.23 -23.08 -6.17
N ASP A 292 -13.35 -23.60 -6.68
CA ASP A 292 -14.31 -22.79 -7.43
C ASP A 292 -14.94 -21.72 -6.53
N PHE A 293 -15.28 -22.08 -5.29
CA PHE A 293 -15.81 -21.15 -4.30
C PHE A 293 -14.84 -19.99 -4.04
N MET A 294 -13.56 -20.29 -3.80
CA MET A 294 -12.52 -19.27 -3.58
C MET A 294 -12.35 -18.36 -4.81
N ASN A 295 -12.47 -18.92 -6.02
CA ASN A 295 -12.45 -18.11 -7.25
C ASN A 295 -13.69 -17.23 -7.39
N TYR A 296 -14.89 -17.75 -7.10
CA TYR A 296 -16.12 -16.94 -7.11
C TYR A 296 -16.07 -15.82 -6.08
N LEU A 297 -15.47 -16.04 -4.91
CA LEU A 297 -15.29 -15.01 -3.88
C LEU A 297 -14.52 -13.79 -4.38
N LYS A 298 -13.53 -13.96 -5.26
CA LYS A 298 -12.79 -12.84 -5.88
C LYS A 298 -13.74 -11.88 -6.61
N THR A 299 -14.77 -12.43 -7.26
CA THR A 299 -15.79 -11.66 -7.98
C THR A 299 -16.89 -11.15 -7.07
N VAL A 300 -17.40 -11.99 -6.14
CA VAL A 300 -18.61 -11.65 -5.37
C VAL A 300 -18.35 -10.79 -4.14
N ALA A 301 -17.17 -10.90 -3.50
CA ALA A 301 -16.88 -10.21 -2.25
C ALA A 301 -17.08 -8.68 -2.30
N PRO A 302 -16.66 -7.97 -3.37
CA PRO A 302 -16.93 -6.53 -3.52
C PRO A 302 -18.39 -6.10 -3.53
N TYR A 303 -19.30 -7.05 -3.77
CA TYR A 303 -20.74 -6.78 -3.92
C TYR A 303 -21.55 -7.27 -2.71
N LEU A 304 -20.90 -7.81 -1.68
CA LEU A 304 -21.58 -8.14 -0.44
C LEU A 304 -22.05 -6.86 0.26
N PHE A 305 -23.15 -6.97 0.99
CA PHE A 305 -23.76 -5.87 1.76
C PHE A 305 -24.18 -4.64 0.92
N THR A 306 -24.34 -4.78 -0.40
CA THR A 306 -24.87 -3.71 -1.27
C THR A 306 -26.40 -3.74 -1.35
N ASN A 307 -27.00 -2.57 -1.51
CA ASN A 307 -28.42 -2.39 -1.83
C ASN A 307 -28.66 -1.93 -3.28
N LYS A 308 -27.59 -1.83 -4.10
CA LYS A 308 -27.68 -1.33 -5.48
C LYS A 308 -28.27 -2.41 -6.39
N LYS A 309 -29.50 -2.20 -6.86
CA LYS A 309 -30.28 -3.16 -7.65
C LYS A 309 -29.87 -3.32 -9.13
N GLN A 310 -29.02 -2.46 -9.71
CA GLN A 310 -29.20 -2.10 -11.12
C GLN A 310 -28.00 -2.16 -12.08
N SER A 311 -26.84 -2.72 -11.75
CA SER A 311 -25.75 -2.76 -12.74
C SER A 311 -24.74 -3.89 -12.58
N ILE A 312 -25.12 -4.98 -11.91
CA ILE A 312 -24.20 -6.08 -11.67
C ILE A 312 -24.48 -7.15 -12.74
N GLN A 313 -23.66 -7.18 -13.79
CA GLN A 313 -23.64 -8.29 -14.73
C GLN A 313 -22.91 -9.45 -14.06
N MET A 314 -23.69 -10.39 -13.54
CA MET A 314 -23.22 -11.59 -12.87
C MET A 314 -23.97 -12.80 -13.37
N SER A 315 -23.30 -13.94 -13.31
CA SER A 315 -23.92 -15.24 -13.48
C SER A 315 -24.93 -15.52 -12.37
N LEU A 316 -25.88 -16.41 -12.65
CA LEU A 316 -26.85 -16.89 -11.65
C LEU A 316 -26.16 -17.43 -10.38
N ARG A 317 -25.02 -18.11 -10.54
CA ARG A 317 -24.25 -18.68 -9.42
C ARG A 317 -23.70 -17.59 -8.51
N GLU A 318 -23.13 -16.53 -9.07
CA GLU A 318 -22.59 -15.41 -8.30
C GLU A 318 -23.70 -14.69 -7.52
N LEU A 319 -24.88 -14.49 -8.12
CA LEU A 319 -26.03 -13.89 -7.43
C LEU A 319 -26.55 -14.76 -6.28
N VAL A 320 -26.58 -16.08 -6.47
CA VAL A 320 -26.93 -17.04 -5.41
C VAL A 320 -25.91 -16.98 -4.26
N LEU A 321 -24.61 -16.94 -4.58
CA LEU A 321 -23.55 -16.82 -3.58
C LEU A 321 -23.65 -15.53 -2.78
N ILE A 322 -23.88 -14.39 -3.44
CA ILE A 322 -24.08 -13.10 -2.76
C ILE A 322 -25.26 -13.19 -1.79
N LYS A 323 -26.38 -13.75 -2.24
CA LYS A 323 -27.57 -13.89 -1.40
C LYS A 323 -27.31 -14.75 -0.17
N ILE A 324 -26.72 -15.94 -0.34
CA ILE A 324 -26.41 -16.84 0.77
C ILE A 324 -25.44 -16.17 1.74
N ILE A 325 -24.34 -15.60 1.25
CA ILE A 325 -23.33 -14.98 2.12
C ILE A 325 -23.95 -13.81 2.87
N ASN A 326 -24.72 -12.93 2.22
CA ASN A 326 -25.42 -11.85 2.90
C ASN A 326 -26.36 -12.36 4.00
N GLU A 327 -27.15 -13.41 3.74
CA GLU A 327 -28.04 -14.03 4.73
C GLU A 327 -27.26 -14.62 5.93
N LEU A 328 -26.08 -15.21 5.70
CA LEU A 328 -25.20 -15.72 6.76
C LEU A 328 -24.69 -14.61 7.70
N PHE A 329 -24.62 -13.37 7.21
CA PHE A 329 -24.28 -12.16 7.97
C PHE A 329 -25.53 -11.38 8.41
N HIS A 330 -26.72 -11.96 8.29
CA HIS A 330 -28.01 -11.33 8.64
C HIS A 330 -28.35 -10.07 7.83
N TYR A 331 -27.77 -9.93 6.63
CA TYR A 331 -28.09 -8.88 5.68
C TYR A 331 -29.13 -9.37 4.67
N HIS A 332 -30.34 -8.79 4.70
CA HIS A 332 -31.48 -9.24 3.87
C HIS A 332 -31.93 -8.23 2.80
N ASP A 333 -31.24 -7.10 2.69
CA ASP A 333 -31.59 -6.00 1.79
C ASP A 333 -31.16 -6.23 0.33
N PHE A 334 -30.50 -7.36 0.03
CA PHE A 334 -30.06 -7.68 -1.32
C PHE A 334 -31.20 -8.19 -2.20
N GLU A 335 -31.44 -7.50 -3.31
CA GLU A 335 -32.36 -7.94 -4.36
C GLU A 335 -31.61 -8.16 -5.66
N ALA A 336 -31.70 -9.38 -6.21
CA ALA A 336 -31.10 -9.70 -7.50
C ALA A 336 -31.79 -8.93 -8.64
N GLY A 337 -30.99 -8.39 -9.56
CA GLY A 337 -31.48 -7.76 -10.79
C GLY A 337 -32.10 -8.79 -11.76
N MET A 338 -32.77 -8.31 -12.82
CA MET A 338 -33.23 -9.19 -13.89
C MET A 338 -32.03 -9.87 -14.56
N ILE A 339 -32.11 -11.18 -14.76
CA ILE A 339 -31.12 -11.95 -15.50
C ILE A 339 -31.58 -11.97 -16.95
N ASP A 340 -30.81 -11.30 -17.83
CA ASP A 340 -31.03 -11.41 -19.27
C ASP A 340 -30.69 -12.84 -19.70
N THR A 341 -31.69 -13.60 -20.13
CA THR A 341 -31.49 -14.94 -20.68
C THR A 341 -31.02 -14.81 -22.13
N TYR A 342 -29.86 -15.37 -22.45
CA TYR A 342 -29.38 -15.43 -23.82
C TYR A 342 -30.37 -16.20 -24.70
N THR A 343 -30.65 -15.64 -25.88
CA THR A 343 -31.35 -16.38 -26.92
C THR A 343 -30.45 -17.46 -27.49
N GLN A 344 -31.06 -18.54 -27.99
CA GLN A 344 -30.31 -19.62 -28.65
C GLN A 344 -29.46 -19.09 -29.82
N LEU A 345 -29.92 -18.04 -30.51
CA LEU A 345 -29.18 -17.39 -31.60
C LEU A 345 -27.92 -16.66 -31.12
N GLU A 346 -27.96 -15.99 -29.96
CA GLU A 346 -26.77 -15.36 -29.36
C GLU A 346 -25.75 -16.39 -28.92
N TYR A 347 -26.22 -17.52 -28.36
CA TYR A 347 -25.36 -18.65 -28.03
C TYR A 347 -24.72 -19.24 -29.30
N GLU A 348 -25.51 -19.53 -30.33
CA GLU A 348 -25.02 -20.06 -31.59
C GLU A 348 -24.06 -19.09 -32.29
N PHE A 349 -24.26 -17.76 -32.21
CA PHE A 349 -23.35 -16.76 -32.78
C PHE A 349 -21.98 -16.70 -32.06
N LEU A 350 -21.96 -16.82 -30.73
CA LEU A 350 -20.71 -16.78 -29.95
C LEU A 350 -19.87 -18.06 -30.11
N TYR A 351 -20.53 -19.19 -30.43
CA TYR A 351 -19.90 -20.51 -30.50
C TYR A 351 -19.97 -21.14 -31.90
N SER A 352 -20.44 -20.42 -32.93
CA SER A 352 -20.31 -20.85 -34.32
C SER A 352 -18.87 -20.62 -34.79
N GLU A 353 -18.22 -21.69 -35.26
CA GLU A 353 -16.89 -21.64 -35.89
C GLU A 353 -16.84 -20.78 -37.17
#